data_AF-A0A2E6Z222-F1
#
_entry.id   AF-A0A2E6Z222-F1
#
_cell.length_a   1.000
_cell.length_b   1.000
_cell.length_c   1.000
_cell.angle_alpha   90.00
_cell.angle_beta   90.00
_cell.angle_gamma   90.00
#
_symmetry.space_group_name_H-M   'P 1'
#
loop_
_entity.id
_entity.type
_entity.pdbx_description
1 polymer ?
#
loop_
_entity_poly.entity_id
_entity_poly.type
_entity_poly.pdbx_seq_one_letter_code
_entity_poly.pdbx_strand_id
1 'polypeptide(L)'
;MRTQKINSFLKNFHVMILIFLIFGCQSAIQYYDSEPACKVFFELTEGVLKDEMPINEIKIKIRELEITSMKSSDEILVTSSRFIRAAEEAVANYYDYPTFMPLAYDDTYEHMEIHVESYLALKELTEACEKEGFPSKTKEIIKSETEVKNSESVNQENILRENSKIPSIDSANNELMKFLKSKTWGFFGGTCDQWVNMDYDFKKQKSYFINESNDWKIVWDLKPDKFLGPKTLIYYINAETGSVSGDTNNKQNSPISEGCDKW
;
A
#
# COMPACT_ATOMS: atom_id res chain seq x y z
N MET A 1 -10.17 79.99 43.82
CA MET A 1 -9.05 79.22 43.22
C MET A 1 -8.88 77.92 44.00
N ARG A 2 -9.28 76.78 43.42
CA ARG A 2 -9.06 75.44 43.98
C ARG A 2 -8.57 74.55 42.84
N THR A 3 -7.28 74.24 42.87
CA THR A 3 -6.60 73.31 41.97
C THR A 3 -6.96 71.88 42.39
N GLN A 4 -7.58 71.12 41.48
CA GLN A 4 -8.00 69.75 41.72
C GLN A 4 -7.01 68.77 41.08
N LYS A 5 -6.54 67.82 41.90
CA LYS A 5 -5.52 66.80 41.62
C LYS A 5 -5.95 65.86 40.48
N ILE A 6 -5.25 65.91 39.33
CA ILE A 6 -5.42 64.99 38.18
C ILE A 6 -4.46 63.78 38.25
N ASN A 7 -3.57 63.70 39.25
CA ASN A 7 -2.49 62.70 39.28
C ASN A 7 -2.86 61.26 39.74
N SER A 8 -4.10 60.99 40.14
CA SER A 8 -4.49 59.65 40.65
C SER A 8 -4.98 58.70 39.54
N PHE A 9 -5.65 59.23 38.53
CA PHE A 9 -6.33 58.40 37.52
C PHE A 9 -5.36 57.79 36.51
N LEU A 10 -4.30 58.51 36.11
CA LEU A 10 -3.26 58.01 35.21
C LEU A 10 -2.43 56.89 35.82
N LYS A 11 -2.18 56.91 37.14
CA LYS A 11 -1.44 55.84 37.82
C LYS A 11 -2.19 54.51 37.83
N ASN A 12 -3.51 54.53 38.02
CA ASN A 12 -4.32 53.31 38.01
C ASN A 12 -4.55 52.75 36.60
N PHE A 13 -4.55 53.61 35.57
CA PHE A 13 -4.70 53.18 34.17
C PHE A 13 -3.45 52.44 33.67
N HIS A 14 -2.25 52.90 34.04
CA HIS A 14 -1.00 52.21 33.67
C HIS A 14 -0.83 50.86 34.38
N VAL A 15 -1.31 50.71 35.61
CA VAL A 15 -1.28 49.43 36.32
C VAL A 15 -2.24 48.41 35.69
N MET A 16 -3.43 48.83 35.26
CA MET A 16 -4.38 47.95 34.55
C MET A 16 -3.85 47.46 33.19
N ILE A 17 -3.17 48.32 32.42
CA ILE A 17 -2.53 47.94 31.15
C ILE A 17 -1.38 46.96 31.37
N LEU A 18 -0.60 47.13 32.44
CA LEU A 18 0.48 46.21 32.80
C LEU A 18 -0.03 44.83 33.22
N ILE A 19 -1.16 44.74 33.92
CA ILE A 19 -1.78 43.46 34.29
C ILE A 19 -2.34 42.75 33.03
N PHE A 20 -2.93 43.51 32.09
CA PHE A 20 -3.39 42.95 30.80
C PHE A 20 -2.24 42.44 29.92
N LEU A 21 -1.04 43.05 29.99
CA LEU A 21 0.14 42.58 29.27
C LEU A 21 0.83 41.38 29.94
N ILE A 22 0.76 41.24 31.27
CA ILE A 22 1.35 40.11 32.00
C ILE A 22 0.46 38.86 31.92
N PHE A 23 -0.87 39.02 31.85
CA PHE A 23 -1.83 37.95 31.58
C PHE A 23 -2.24 37.85 30.11
N GLY A 24 -1.52 38.54 29.22
CA GLY A 24 -1.69 38.43 27.78
C GLY A 24 -1.38 37.00 27.36
N CYS A 25 -2.45 36.24 27.11
CA CYS A 25 -2.49 34.98 26.36
C CYS A 25 -1.10 34.32 26.23
N GLN A 26 -0.72 33.53 27.22
CA GLN A 26 0.10 32.36 26.92
C GLN A 26 -0.77 31.50 26.01
N SER A 27 -0.70 31.76 24.70
CA SER A 27 -1.00 30.72 23.72
C SER A 27 -0.10 29.57 24.13
N ALA A 28 -0.68 28.57 24.79
CA ALA A 28 -0.03 27.28 24.92
C ALA A 28 0.33 26.92 23.50
N ILE A 29 1.62 26.98 23.17
CA ILE A 29 2.12 26.50 21.89
C ILE A 29 1.83 25.00 21.98
N GLN A 30 0.68 24.61 21.44
CA GLN A 30 0.28 23.23 21.34
C GLN A 30 1.26 22.67 20.32
N TYR A 31 2.29 21.99 20.83
CA TYR A 31 3.25 21.32 19.97
C TYR A 31 2.48 20.15 19.38
N TYR A 32 1.94 20.36 18.19
CA TYR A 32 1.31 19.31 17.42
C TYR A 32 2.40 18.32 17.01
N ASP A 33 2.12 17.05 17.25
CA ASP A 33 2.99 15.96 16.80
C ASP A 33 2.22 15.12 15.79
N SER A 34 2.52 15.36 14.52
CA SER A 34 1.89 14.67 13.40
C SER A 34 2.60 13.37 13.03
N GLU A 35 3.80 13.13 13.55
CA GLU A 35 4.59 11.92 13.24
C GLU A 35 3.80 10.63 13.52
N PRO A 36 3.12 10.47 14.68
CA PRO A 36 2.38 9.25 14.97
C PRO A 36 1.25 8.98 13.97
N ALA A 37 0.48 10.01 13.61
CA ALA A 37 -0.64 9.89 12.68
C ALA A 37 -0.13 9.52 11.27
N CYS A 38 0.89 10.22 10.77
CA CYS A 38 1.48 9.92 9.47
C CYS A 38 2.10 8.52 9.41
N LYS A 39 2.76 8.08 10.48
CA LYS A 39 3.32 6.73 10.57
C LYS A 39 2.23 5.66 10.51
N VAL A 40 1.18 5.78 11.32
CA VAL A 40 0.06 4.83 11.33
C VAL A 40 -0.63 4.80 9.97
N PHE A 41 -0.83 5.97 9.35
CA PHE A 41 -1.39 6.08 8.01
C PHE A 41 -0.56 5.33 6.95
N PHE A 42 0.76 5.51 6.91
CA PHE A 42 1.60 4.79 5.96
C PHE A 42 1.68 3.28 6.24
N GLU A 43 1.75 2.86 7.51
CA GLU A 43 1.70 1.44 7.86
C GLU A 43 0.38 0.78 7.40
N LEU A 44 -0.74 1.46 7.64
CA LEU A 44 -2.07 1.01 7.23
C LEU A 44 -2.18 0.90 5.70
N THR A 45 -1.83 1.96 4.97
CA THR A 45 -1.95 1.97 3.51
C THR A 45 -1.01 0.98 2.84
N GLU A 46 0.24 0.86 3.30
CA GLU A 46 1.17 -0.15 2.78
C GLU A 46 0.72 -1.58 3.10
N GLY A 47 0.22 -1.83 4.31
CA GLY A 47 -0.25 -3.15 4.73
C GLY A 47 -1.46 -3.61 3.91
N VAL A 48 -2.40 -2.70 3.64
CA VAL A 48 -3.57 -2.96 2.78
C VAL A 48 -3.15 -3.16 1.33
N LEU A 49 -2.27 -2.30 0.81
CA LEU A 49 -1.81 -2.39 -0.58
C LEU A 49 -1.10 -3.72 -0.88
N LYS A 50 -0.33 -4.21 0.09
CA LYS A 50 0.44 -5.47 -0.02
C LYS A 50 -0.36 -6.70 0.43
N ASP A 51 -1.58 -6.51 0.95
CA ASP A 51 -2.38 -7.57 1.58
C ASP A 51 -1.59 -8.34 2.67
N GLU A 52 -0.76 -7.59 3.41
CA GLU A 52 0.05 -8.10 4.53
C GLU A 52 -0.66 -7.86 5.89
N MET A 53 -1.81 -7.18 5.91
CA MET A 53 -2.53 -6.77 7.12
C MET A 53 -3.94 -7.38 7.21
N PRO A 54 -4.24 -8.29 8.16
CA PRO A 54 -5.59 -8.86 8.32
C PRO A 54 -6.67 -7.80 8.59
N ILE A 55 -7.92 -8.05 8.16
CA ILE A 55 -9.05 -7.11 8.32
C ILE A 55 -9.22 -6.57 9.75
N ASN A 56 -9.08 -7.43 10.76
CA ASN A 56 -9.19 -6.98 12.16
C ASN A 56 -8.07 -6.01 12.54
N GLU A 57 -6.88 -6.18 12.00
CA GLU A 57 -5.75 -5.27 12.21
C GLU A 57 -5.94 -3.96 11.47
N ILE A 58 -6.50 -3.98 10.24
CA ILE A 58 -6.90 -2.77 9.50
C ILE A 58 -7.86 -1.92 10.34
N LYS A 59 -8.90 -2.52 10.93
CA LYS A 59 -9.86 -1.83 11.80
C LYS A 59 -9.19 -1.21 13.02
N ILE A 60 -8.23 -1.91 13.63
CA ILE A 60 -7.46 -1.39 14.77
C ILE A 60 -6.60 -0.19 14.33
N LYS A 61 -5.92 -0.27 13.19
CA LYS A 61 -5.07 0.80 12.65
C LYS A 61 -5.87 2.04 12.26
N ILE A 62 -7.09 1.89 11.74
CA ILE A 62 -8.01 3.02 11.50
C ILE A 62 -8.33 3.74 12.82
N ARG A 63 -8.61 3.01 13.90
CA ARG A 63 -8.85 3.60 15.23
C ARG A 63 -7.60 4.22 15.84
N GLU A 64 -6.43 3.62 15.61
CA GLU A 64 -5.15 4.19 16.02
C GLU A 64 -4.90 5.53 15.30
N LEU A 65 -5.21 5.62 14.00
CA LEU A 65 -5.13 6.85 13.21
C LEU A 65 -6.10 7.92 13.74
N GLU A 66 -7.32 7.55 14.09
CA GLU A 66 -8.31 8.45 14.72
C GLU A 66 -7.75 9.07 16.00
N ILE A 67 -7.19 8.26 16.91
CA ILE A 67 -6.66 8.73 18.20
C ILE A 67 -5.41 9.59 18.02
N THR A 68 -4.51 9.21 17.11
CA THR A 68 -3.23 9.90 16.91
C THR A 68 -3.42 11.23 16.19
N SER A 69 -4.30 11.29 15.18
CA SER A 69 -4.59 12.52 14.43
C SER A 69 -5.20 13.64 15.27
N MET A 70 -5.90 13.32 16.37
CA MET A 70 -6.42 14.31 17.33
C MET A 70 -5.34 15.17 18.00
N LYS A 71 -4.06 14.75 17.93
CA LYS A 71 -2.91 15.48 18.50
C LYS A 71 -2.03 16.13 17.42
N SER A 72 -2.40 15.96 16.16
CA SER A 72 -1.66 16.44 14.99
C SER A 72 -2.15 17.83 14.58
N SER A 73 -1.53 18.41 13.56
CA SER A 73 -1.95 19.71 13.01
C SER A 73 -3.40 19.69 12.53
N ASP A 74 -4.02 20.86 12.39
CA ASP A 74 -5.37 20.98 11.82
C ASP A 74 -5.47 20.38 10.41
N GLU A 75 -4.41 20.50 9.60
CA GLU A 75 -4.36 19.94 8.24
C GLU A 75 -4.37 18.41 8.27
N ILE A 76 -3.57 17.79 9.15
CA ILE A 76 -3.55 16.34 9.35
C ILE A 76 -4.85 15.85 9.97
N LEU A 77 -5.42 16.57 10.94
CA LEU A 77 -6.68 16.19 11.58
C LEU A 77 -7.83 16.13 10.57
N VAL A 78 -7.98 17.17 9.73
CA VAL A 78 -9.05 17.26 8.74
C VAL A 78 -8.89 16.17 7.66
N THR A 79 -7.67 16.02 7.11
CA THR A 79 -7.41 15.02 6.06
C THR A 79 -7.51 13.58 6.60
N SER A 80 -7.05 13.34 7.85
CA SER A 80 -7.21 12.05 8.53
C SER A 80 -8.67 11.71 8.75
N SER A 81 -9.50 12.65 9.19
CA SER A 81 -10.94 12.40 9.39
C SER A 81 -11.63 11.96 8.09
N ARG A 82 -11.29 12.58 6.96
CA ARG A 82 -11.81 12.18 5.65
C ARG A 82 -11.35 10.77 5.28
N PHE A 83 -10.06 10.48 5.43
CA PHE A 83 -9.51 9.16 5.13
C PHE A 83 -10.08 8.07 6.03
N ILE A 84 -10.21 8.31 7.34
CA ILE A 84 -10.80 7.37 8.31
C ILE A 84 -12.21 6.99 7.87
N ARG A 85 -13.06 7.96 7.53
CA ARG A 85 -14.43 7.68 7.07
C ARG A 85 -14.44 6.81 5.82
N ALA A 86 -13.65 7.16 4.82
CA ALA A 86 -13.57 6.40 3.58
C ALA A 86 -13.01 4.98 3.81
N ALA A 87 -12.01 4.84 4.69
CA ALA A 87 -11.42 3.56 5.06
C ALA A 87 -12.41 2.67 5.85
N GLU A 88 -13.20 3.24 6.76
CA GLU A 88 -14.25 2.51 7.47
C GLU A 88 -15.34 2.01 6.50
N GLU A 89 -15.75 2.85 5.54
CA GLU A 89 -16.69 2.47 4.48
C GLU A 89 -16.12 1.35 3.60
N ALA A 90 -14.85 1.44 3.18
CA ALA A 90 -14.18 0.41 2.40
C ALA A 90 -14.04 -0.93 3.15
N VAL A 91 -13.76 -0.88 4.46
CA VAL A 91 -13.60 -2.07 5.31
C VAL A 91 -14.95 -2.70 5.70
N ALA A 92 -16.04 -1.93 5.69
CA ALA A 92 -17.39 -2.42 5.94
C ALA A 92 -18.03 -3.09 4.70
N ASN A 93 -17.41 -2.97 3.53
CA ASN A 93 -17.98 -3.30 2.22
C ASN A 93 -17.52 -4.65 1.62
N TYR A 94 -18.03 -4.91 0.42
CA TYR A 94 -18.42 -6.12 -0.31
C TYR A 94 -17.38 -7.22 -0.62
N TYR A 95 -16.15 -7.16 -0.10
CA TYR A 95 -15.06 -8.04 -0.53
C TYR A 95 -14.39 -8.83 0.61
N ASP A 96 -13.72 -9.91 0.23
CA ASP A 96 -12.90 -10.71 1.15
C ASP A 96 -11.72 -9.89 1.74
N TYR A 97 -11.32 -8.80 1.08
CA TYR A 97 -10.28 -7.86 1.55
C TYR A 97 -10.46 -6.43 1.00
N PRO A 98 -10.28 -5.37 1.80
CA PRO A 98 -10.51 -3.99 1.38
C PRO A 98 -9.37 -3.43 0.50
N THR A 99 -9.67 -2.36 -0.26
CA THR A 99 -8.66 -1.57 -0.98
C THR A 99 -8.98 -0.08 -0.91
N PHE A 100 -7.93 0.75 -0.84
CA PHE A 100 -8.04 2.22 -0.88
C PHE A 100 -7.69 2.80 -2.27
N MET A 101 -7.47 1.93 -3.24
CA MET A 101 -7.15 2.31 -4.62
C MET A 101 -8.44 2.41 -5.46
N PRO A 102 -8.45 3.25 -6.51
CA PRO A 102 -9.66 3.53 -7.30
C PRO A 102 -10.09 2.36 -8.19
N LEU A 103 -9.25 1.33 -8.33
CA LEU A 103 -9.55 0.13 -9.11
C LEU A 103 -9.39 -1.08 -8.21
N ALA A 104 -10.51 -1.59 -7.72
CA ALA A 104 -10.65 -2.98 -7.33
C ALA A 104 -11.13 -3.73 -8.60
N TYR A 105 -10.33 -4.65 -9.15
CA TYR A 105 -10.63 -5.28 -10.46
C TYR A 105 -11.84 -6.25 -10.41
N ASP A 106 -12.36 -6.47 -9.21
CA ASP A 106 -13.61 -7.13 -8.86
C ASP A 106 -14.83 -6.21 -8.84
N ASP A 107 -14.63 -4.90 -8.82
CA ASP A 107 -15.73 -3.94 -8.70
C ASP A 107 -16.42 -3.78 -10.06
N THR A 108 -17.55 -4.48 -10.20
CA THR A 108 -18.64 -3.94 -11.01
C THR A 108 -18.98 -2.57 -10.45
N TYR A 109 -19.22 -1.58 -11.31
CA TYR A 109 -19.51 -0.15 -11.06
C TYR A 109 -20.36 0.26 -9.82
N GLU A 110 -20.93 -0.66 -9.05
CA GLU A 110 -21.82 -0.45 -7.90
C GLU A 110 -21.16 0.32 -6.74
N HIS A 111 -19.84 0.24 -6.54
CA HIS A 111 -19.15 0.90 -5.41
C HIS A 111 -18.00 1.83 -5.81
N MET A 112 -17.87 2.16 -7.10
CA MET A 112 -16.76 2.99 -7.59
C MET A 112 -16.70 4.38 -6.97
N GLU A 113 -17.82 4.97 -6.53
CA GLU A 113 -17.83 6.24 -5.78
C GLU A 113 -17.00 6.14 -4.48
N ILE A 114 -17.10 5.01 -3.76
CA ILE A 114 -16.40 4.76 -2.50
C ILE A 114 -14.90 4.55 -2.74
N HIS A 115 -14.54 3.86 -3.83
CA HIS A 115 -13.15 3.68 -4.24
C HIS A 115 -12.49 5.00 -4.65
N VAL A 116 -13.21 5.86 -5.38
CA VAL A 116 -12.74 7.19 -5.74
C VAL A 116 -12.55 8.06 -4.50
N GLU A 117 -13.52 8.09 -3.57
CA GLU A 117 -13.39 8.85 -2.33
C GLU A 117 -12.23 8.36 -1.45
N SER A 118 -12.06 7.04 -1.33
CA SER A 118 -10.93 6.44 -0.61
C SER A 118 -9.58 6.86 -1.21
N TYR A 119 -9.46 6.81 -2.53
CA TYR A 119 -8.25 7.22 -3.23
C TYR A 119 -7.95 8.72 -3.09
N LEU A 120 -8.96 9.57 -3.22
CA LEU A 120 -8.80 11.02 -3.05
C LEU A 120 -8.38 11.36 -1.62
N ALA A 121 -9.01 10.73 -0.61
CA ALA A 121 -8.65 10.93 0.79
C ALA A 121 -7.22 10.43 1.10
N LEU A 122 -6.83 9.28 0.53
CA LEU A 122 -5.46 8.76 0.63
C LEU A 122 -4.45 9.74 0.05
N LYS A 123 -4.74 10.32 -1.12
CA LYS A 123 -3.88 11.31 -1.76
C LYS A 123 -3.73 12.58 -0.91
N GLU A 124 -4.84 13.11 -0.42
CA GLU A 124 -4.85 14.33 0.40
C GLU A 124 -4.04 14.17 1.70
N LEU A 125 -4.22 13.06 2.41
CA LEU A 125 -3.46 12.80 3.65
C LEU A 125 -1.97 12.52 3.37
N THR A 126 -1.66 11.86 2.24
CA THR A 126 -0.26 11.68 1.80
C THR A 126 0.41 13.04 1.57
N GLU A 127 -0.25 13.95 0.85
CA GLU A 127 0.28 15.30 0.58
C GLU A 127 0.45 16.12 1.87
N ALA A 128 -0.49 16.02 2.81
CA ALA A 128 -0.40 16.68 4.11
C ALA A 128 0.79 16.15 4.94
N CYS A 129 0.97 14.83 5.02
CA CYS A 129 2.11 14.23 5.71
C CYS A 129 3.45 14.61 5.07
N GLU A 130 3.54 14.62 3.74
CA GLU A 130 4.75 15.03 3.02
C GLU A 130 5.10 16.50 3.27
N LYS A 131 4.10 17.39 3.30
CA LYS A 131 4.28 18.82 3.58
C LYS A 131 4.81 19.08 4.99
N GLU A 132 4.47 18.23 5.94
CA GLU A 132 4.98 18.29 7.32
C GLU A 132 6.32 17.57 7.54
N GLY A 133 6.91 17.03 6.47
CA GLY A 133 8.23 16.41 6.51
C GLY A 133 8.22 14.91 6.82
N PHE A 134 7.06 14.25 6.68
CA PHE A 134 6.91 12.79 6.82
C PHE A 134 6.67 12.15 5.45
N PRO A 135 7.71 11.96 4.61
CA PRO A 135 7.54 11.35 3.31
C PRO A 135 7.18 9.86 3.45
N SER A 136 6.33 9.40 2.53
CA SER A 136 6.09 7.97 2.36
C SER A 136 7.40 7.26 1.99
N LYS A 137 7.74 6.18 2.70
CA LYS A 137 8.89 5.32 2.37
C LYS A 137 8.81 4.74 0.95
N THR A 138 7.60 4.66 0.40
CA THR A 138 7.35 4.25 -1.00
C THR A 138 8.00 5.18 -2.03
N LYS A 139 8.22 6.47 -1.71
CA LYS A 139 8.97 7.41 -2.58
C LYS A 139 10.49 7.32 -2.45
N GLU A 140 11.03 6.85 -1.32
CA GLU A 140 12.49 6.75 -1.10
C GLU A 140 13.13 5.57 -1.83
N ILE A 141 12.36 4.53 -2.16
CA ILE A 141 12.83 3.38 -2.94
C ILE A 141 13.20 3.79 -4.39
N ILE A 142 12.58 4.86 -4.92
CA ILE A 142 12.77 5.29 -6.32
C ILE A 142 14.09 6.06 -6.55
N LYS A 143 14.74 6.58 -5.49
CA LYS A 143 15.99 7.37 -5.64
C LYS A 143 17.26 6.64 -5.20
N SER A 144 17.20 5.60 -4.37
CA SER A 144 18.41 5.01 -3.77
C SER A 144 18.95 3.77 -4.50
N GLU A 145 18.21 3.16 -5.43
CA GLU A 145 18.67 1.93 -6.13
C GLU A 145 19.33 2.17 -7.50
N THR A 146 20.07 3.28 -7.65
CA THR A 146 20.93 3.45 -8.85
C THR A 146 22.26 2.68 -8.72
N GLU A 147 22.53 2.02 -7.60
CA GLU A 147 23.73 1.20 -7.41
C GLU A 147 23.40 -0.10 -6.67
N VAL A 148 22.93 -1.11 -7.40
CA VAL A 148 23.05 -2.51 -6.93
C VAL A 148 23.91 -3.27 -7.92
N LYS A 149 25.11 -3.60 -7.43
CA LYS A 149 26.07 -4.50 -8.06
C LYS A 149 25.37 -5.79 -8.49
N ASN A 150 25.59 -6.14 -9.75
CA ASN A 150 25.33 -7.46 -10.32
C ASN A 150 25.73 -8.55 -9.32
N SER A 151 24.75 -9.21 -8.72
CA SER A 151 24.95 -10.52 -8.10
C SER A 151 24.58 -11.58 -9.11
N GLU A 152 25.47 -12.56 -9.22
CA GLU A 152 25.60 -13.50 -10.31
C GLU A 152 24.33 -14.33 -10.53
N SER A 153 23.89 -14.38 -11.79
CA SER A 153 23.01 -15.42 -12.29
C SER A 153 23.70 -16.77 -12.13
N VAL A 154 23.26 -17.57 -11.15
CA VAL A 154 23.58 -18.99 -11.17
C VAL A 154 22.71 -19.62 -12.25
N ASN A 155 23.28 -19.66 -13.46
CA ASN A 155 22.86 -20.52 -14.55
C ASN A 155 22.79 -21.96 -14.03
N GLN A 156 21.60 -22.54 -13.99
CA GLN A 156 21.47 -23.99 -14.14
C GLN A 156 20.96 -24.25 -15.56
N GLU A 157 21.94 -24.64 -16.38
CA GLU A 157 21.82 -25.06 -17.77
C GLU A 157 20.84 -26.23 -17.91
N ASN A 158 19.89 -26.09 -18.83
CA ASN A 158 19.32 -27.15 -19.68
C ASN A 158 19.30 -28.57 -19.10
N ILE A 159 18.54 -28.80 -18.03
CA ILE A 159 18.11 -30.17 -17.68
C ILE A 159 17.06 -30.57 -18.72
N LEU A 160 17.50 -31.24 -19.78
CA LEU A 160 16.64 -31.89 -20.77
C LEU A 160 16.22 -33.26 -20.25
N ARG A 161 14.94 -33.41 -19.88
CA ARG A 161 14.37 -34.72 -19.52
C ARG A 161 13.71 -35.33 -20.76
N GLU A 162 14.47 -36.12 -21.52
CA GLU A 162 14.05 -36.71 -22.81
C GLU A 162 12.74 -37.53 -22.77
N ASN A 163 12.31 -37.97 -21.58
CA ASN A 163 11.10 -38.78 -21.39
C ASN A 163 9.97 -38.08 -20.60
N SER A 164 10.11 -36.80 -20.24
CA SER A 164 9.06 -36.07 -19.53
C SER A 164 8.20 -35.26 -20.50
N LYS A 165 6.94 -35.01 -20.13
CA LYS A 165 6.02 -34.20 -20.94
C LYS A 165 6.52 -32.76 -21.07
N ILE A 166 7.15 -32.24 -20.02
CA ILE A 166 7.80 -30.92 -19.98
C ILE A 166 9.31 -31.14 -19.85
N PRO A 167 10.02 -31.32 -20.98
CA PRO A 167 11.42 -31.72 -20.97
C PRO A 167 12.37 -30.56 -20.65
N SER A 168 11.92 -29.31 -20.74
CA SER A 168 12.76 -28.12 -20.64
C SER A 168 12.04 -26.95 -19.98
N ILE A 169 12.82 -25.96 -19.53
CA ILE A 169 12.28 -24.70 -19.01
C ILE A 169 11.46 -23.94 -20.05
N ASP A 170 11.83 -23.98 -21.34
CA ASP A 170 11.04 -23.36 -22.41
C ASP A 170 9.66 -24.01 -22.54
N SER A 171 9.60 -25.34 -22.39
CA SER A 171 8.34 -26.08 -22.38
C SER A 171 7.50 -25.75 -21.15
N ALA A 172 8.14 -25.57 -19.99
CA ALA A 172 7.48 -25.17 -18.75
C ALA A 172 6.89 -23.75 -18.84
N ASN A 173 7.67 -22.81 -19.40
CA ASN A 173 7.22 -21.44 -19.69
C ASN A 173 6.02 -21.45 -20.65
N ASN A 174 6.06 -22.28 -21.70
CA ASN A 174 4.96 -22.38 -22.65
C ASN A 174 3.68 -22.92 -21.99
N GLU A 175 3.76 -23.94 -21.14
CA GLU A 175 2.61 -24.43 -20.39
C GLU A 175 2.09 -23.42 -19.36
N LEU A 176 2.99 -22.73 -18.66
CA LEU A 176 2.60 -21.65 -17.75
C LEU A 176 1.86 -20.53 -18.49
N MET A 177 2.35 -20.09 -19.65
CA MET A 177 1.65 -19.06 -20.43
C MET A 177 0.32 -19.53 -21.00
N LYS A 178 0.17 -20.82 -21.37
CA LYS A 178 -1.13 -21.39 -21.75
C LYS A 178 -2.09 -21.40 -20.57
N PHE A 179 -1.62 -21.82 -19.40
CA PHE A 179 -2.39 -21.79 -18.16
C PHE A 179 -2.87 -20.36 -17.86
N LEU A 180 -1.98 -19.38 -17.82
CA LEU A 180 -2.32 -17.98 -17.54
C LEU A 180 -3.30 -17.39 -18.55
N LYS A 181 -3.15 -17.70 -19.85
CA LYS A 181 -4.11 -17.28 -20.89
C LYS A 181 -5.49 -17.90 -20.75
N SER A 182 -5.55 -19.12 -20.21
CA SER A 182 -6.82 -19.82 -19.98
C SER A 182 -7.54 -19.34 -18.73
N LYS A 183 -6.84 -18.62 -17.85
CA LYS A 183 -7.37 -18.11 -16.58
C LYS A 183 -7.85 -16.68 -16.75
N THR A 184 -9.08 -16.44 -16.35
CA THR A 184 -9.64 -15.09 -16.26
C THR A 184 -9.02 -14.37 -15.07
N TRP A 185 -8.79 -13.08 -15.26
CA TRP A 185 -8.33 -12.17 -14.23
C TRP A 185 -9.34 -11.03 -14.09
N GLY A 186 -9.94 -10.93 -12.89
CA GLY A 186 -11.01 -9.99 -12.59
C GLY A 186 -12.30 -10.22 -13.39
N PHE A 187 -13.25 -9.29 -13.27
CA PHE A 187 -14.58 -9.40 -13.89
C PHE A 187 -14.64 -8.81 -15.32
N PHE A 188 -13.58 -8.13 -15.76
CA PHE A 188 -13.55 -7.40 -17.04
C PHE A 188 -13.10 -8.23 -18.25
N GLY A 189 -13.04 -9.56 -18.12
CA GLY A 189 -12.62 -10.46 -19.19
C GLY A 189 -11.12 -10.37 -19.53
N GLY A 190 -10.33 -9.77 -18.64
CA GLY A 190 -8.88 -9.82 -18.69
C GLY A 190 -8.40 -11.26 -18.49
N THR A 191 -7.21 -11.55 -19.03
CA THR A 191 -6.55 -12.83 -18.82
C THR A 191 -5.38 -12.66 -17.88
N CYS A 192 -5.07 -13.72 -17.16
CA CYS A 192 -4.00 -13.69 -16.17
C CYS A 192 -2.63 -13.39 -16.77
N ASP A 193 -2.37 -13.76 -18.02
CA ASP A 193 -1.13 -13.37 -18.69
C ASP A 193 -1.07 -11.86 -18.95
N GLN A 194 -2.19 -11.18 -19.21
CA GLN A 194 -2.21 -9.72 -19.37
C GLN A 194 -1.83 -9.01 -18.07
N TRP A 195 -2.40 -9.44 -16.94
CA TRP A 195 -2.06 -8.90 -15.62
C TRP A 195 -0.59 -9.13 -15.27
N VAL A 196 -0.11 -10.37 -15.37
CA VAL A 196 1.28 -10.67 -15.04
C VAL A 196 2.23 -9.85 -15.93
N ASN A 197 1.94 -9.70 -17.22
CA ASN A 197 2.71 -8.83 -18.15
C ASN A 197 2.75 -7.36 -17.73
N MET A 198 1.67 -6.85 -17.15
CA MET A 198 1.61 -5.47 -16.67
C MET A 198 2.51 -5.24 -15.45
N ASP A 199 2.52 -6.18 -14.50
CA ASP A 199 3.04 -5.91 -13.16
C ASP A 199 4.34 -6.64 -12.79
N TYR A 200 4.68 -7.73 -13.47
CA TYR A 200 5.86 -8.57 -13.13
C TYR A 200 6.98 -8.50 -14.18
N ASP A 201 8.22 -8.65 -13.72
CA ASP A 201 9.42 -8.55 -14.56
C ASP A 201 9.86 -9.91 -15.10
N PHE A 202 9.41 -10.24 -16.32
CA PHE A 202 9.83 -11.44 -17.05
C PHE A 202 11.32 -11.45 -17.40
N LYS A 203 11.96 -10.27 -17.52
CA LYS A 203 13.39 -10.21 -17.87
C LYS A 203 14.27 -10.66 -16.71
N LYS A 204 13.77 -10.55 -15.48
CA LYS A 204 14.42 -11.01 -14.25
C LYS A 204 13.87 -12.35 -13.75
N GLN A 205 13.18 -13.10 -14.60
CA GLN A 205 12.67 -14.42 -14.27
C GLN A 205 13.80 -15.32 -13.75
N LYS A 206 13.53 -16.02 -12.65
CA LYS A 206 14.37 -17.09 -12.12
C LYS A 206 13.64 -18.41 -12.30
N SER A 207 14.37 -19.47 -12.58
CA SER A 207 13.80 -20.80 -12.76
C SER A 207 14.68 -21.87 -12.14
N TYR A 208 14.04 -22.87 -11.53
CA TYR A 208 14.70 -23.96 -10.84
C TYR A 208 13.98 -25.27 -11.14
N PHE A 209 14.70 -26.38 -11.09
CA PHE A 209 14.08 -27.70 -11.12
C PHE A 209 14.13 -28.34 -9.74
N ILE A 210 12.98 -28.81 -9.24
CA ILE A 210 12.84 -29.48 -7.94
C ILE A 210 12.75 -30.98 -8.20
N ASN A 211 13.80 -31.73 -7.85
CA ASN A 211 13.88 -33.16 -8.15
C ASN A 211 12.88 -33.99 -7.34
N GLU A 212 12.58 -33.59 -6.10
CA GLU A 212 11.75 -34.32 -5.17
C GLU A 212 10.29 -34.34 -5.59
N SER A 213 9.78 -33.22 -6.11
CA SER A 213 8.42 -33.09 -6.62
C SER A 213 8.30 -33.19 -8.13
N ASN A 214 9.44 -33.28 -8.83
CA ASN A 214 9.54 -33.31 -10.29
C ASN A 214 8.92 -32.07 -10.95
N ASP A 215 9.12 -30.90 -10.35
CA ASP A 215 8.51 -29.65 -10.81
C ASP A 215 9.56 -28.66 -11.31
N TRP A 216 9.21 -27.94 -12.38
CA TRP A 216 9.83 -26.67 -12.72
C TRP A 216 9.24 -25.58 -11.85
N LYS A 217 10.06 -24.91 -11.06
CA LYS A 217 9.72 -23.72 -10.29
C LYS A 217 10.08 -22.48 -11.09
N ILE A 218 9.10 -21.64 -11.42
CA ILE A 218 9.27 -20.35 -12.09
C ILE A 218 8.96 -19.24 -11.08
N VAL A 219 9.83 -18.22 -11.04
CA VAL A 219 9.77 -17.12 -10.09
C VAL A 219 9.86 -15.80 -10.83
N TRP A 220 8.88 -14.92 -10.59
CA TRP A 220 8.85 -13.56 -11.12
C TRP A 220 8.76 -12.53 -10.01
N ASP A 221 9.60 -11.51 -10.08
CA ASP A 221 9.59 -10.40 -9.13
C ASP A 221 8.67 -9.28 -9.65
N LEU A 222 7.93 -8.64 -8.74
CA LEU A 222 7.11 -7.48 -9.04
C LEU A 222 7.99 -6.33 -9.54
N LYS A 223 7.53 -5.58 -10.55
CA LYS A 223 8.31 -4.42 -11.06
C LYS A 223 8.45 -3.36 -9.96
N PRO A 224 9.56 -2.60 -9.92
CA PRO A 224 9.83 -1.64 -8.83
C PRO A 224 8.79 -0.51 -8.69
N ASP A 225 8.11 -0.15 -9.78
CA ASP A 225 7.08 0.89 -9.84
C ASP A 225 5.66 0.33 -9.64
N LYS A 226 5.56 -0.97 -9.33
CA LYS A 226 4.30 -1.69 -9.14
C LYS A 226 4.16 -2.10 -7.70
N PHE A 227 2.90 -2.06 -7.23
CA PHE A 227 2.59 -2.25 -5.83
C PHE A 227 1.44 -3.23 -5.60
N LEU A 228 0.86 -3.76 -6.68
CA LEU A 228 -0.32 -4.62 -6.63
C LEU A 228 0.10 -6.08 -6.73
N GLY A 229 -0.30 -6.89 -5.74
CA GLY A 229 -0.04 -8.32 -5.68
C GLY A 229 1.21 -8.73 -4.91
N PRO A 230 1.49 -10.05 -4.82
CA PRO A 230 2.62 -10.56 -4.07
C PRO A 230 3.93 -10.05 -4.65
N LYS A 231 4.91 -9.72 -3.78
CA LYS A 231 6.25 -9.25 -4.18
C LYS A 231 6.94 -10.20 -5.17
N THR A 232 6.66 -11.49 -5.03
CA THR A 232 7.17 -12.54 -5.91
C THR A 232 6.03 -13.49 -6.26
N LEU A 233 5.84 -13.74 -7.55
CA LEU A 233 4.99 -14.82 -8.04
C LEU A 233 5.81 -16.08 -8.23
N ILE A 234 5.30 -17.20 -7.72
CA ILE A 234 5.94 -18.50 -7.85
C ILE A 234 4.95 -19.49 -8.46
N TYR A 235 5.36 -20.15 -9.54
CA TYR A 235 4.59 -21.22 -10.18
C TYR A 235 5.39 -22.52 -10.21
N TYR A 236 4.69 -23.64 -10.04
CA TYR A 236 5.21 -24.99 -10.15
C TYR A 236 4.57 -25.68 -11.36
N ILE A 237 5.39 -26.27 -12.22
CA ILE A 237 4.95 -26.99 -13.42
C ILE A 237 5.50 -28.40 -13.34
N ASN A 238 4.62 -29.37 -13.14
CA ASN A 238 5.03 -30.76 -13.02
C ASN A 238 5.55 -31.29 -14.35
N ALA A 239 6.76 -31.85 -14.34
CA ALA A 239 7.45 -32.24 -15.54
C ALA A 239 6.83 -33.46 -16.25
N GLU A 240 6.17 -34.34 -15.49
CA GLU A 240 5.51 -35.54 -16.00
C GLU A 240 4.09 -35.25 -16.49
N THR A 241 3.29 -34.54 -15.71
CA THR A 241 1.86 -34.33 -16.01
C THR A 241 1.61 -33.06 -16.82
N GLY A 242 2.52 -32.08 -16.74
CA GLY A 242 2.33 -30.72 -17.26
C GLY A 242 1.31 -29.90 -16.45
N SER A 243 0.92 -30.35 -15.25
CA SER A 243 0.03 -29.56 -14.38
C SER A 243 0.75 -28.32 -13.87
N VAL A 244 0.06 -27.18 -13.90
CA VAL A 244 0.54 -25.90 -13.39
C VAL A 244 -0.20 -25.59 -12.09
N SER A 245 0.55 -25.16 -11.06
CA SER A 245 -0.03 -24.65 -9.82
C SER A 245 0.78 -23.48 -9.28
N GLY A 246 0.14 -22.37 -8.93
CA GLY A 246 0.77 -21.31 -8.16
C GLY A 246 1.07 -21.69 -6.72
N ASP A 247 2.08 -21.03 -6.16
CA ASP A 247 2.42 -21.12 -4.74
C ASP A 247 1.27 -20.61 -3.87
N THR A 248 1.09 -21.21 -2.70
CA THR A 248 0.02 -20.81 -1.78
C THR A 248 0.16 -19.35 -1.34
N ASN A 249 1.38 -18.82 -1.32
CA ASN A 249 1.64 -17.41 -0.97
C ASN A 249 1.30 -16.43 -2.10
N ASN A 250 1.03 -16.93 -3.32
CA ASN A 250 0.48 -16.09 -4.39
C ASN A 250 -0.99 -15.73 -4.12
N LYS A 251 -1.68 -16.46 -3.23
CA LYS A 251 -3.10 -16.28 -2.92
C LYS A 251 -3.28 -15.11 -1.96
N GLN A 252 -3.23 -13.91 -2.51
CA GLN A 252 -3.68 -12.71 -1.82
C GLN A 252 -5.24 -12.73 -1.77
N ASN A 253 -5.79 -12.33 -0.63
CA ASN A 253 -7.21 -12.05 -0.43
C ASN A 253 -7.66 -10.77 -1.12
N SER A 254 -6.73 -9.92 -1.56
CA SER A 254 -7.03 -8.72 -2.32
C SER A 254 -7.55 -9.05 -3.73
N PRO A 255 -8.71 -8.49 -4.10
CA PRO A 255 -9.33 -8.71 -5.39
C PRO A 255 -8.59 -8.06 -6.57
N ILE A 256 -7.75 -7.07 -6.27
CA ILE A 256 -6.89 -6.41 -7.26
C ILE A 256 -5.77 -7.35 -7.71
N SER A 257 -5.34 -8.21 -6.80
CA SER A 257 -4.23 -9.14 -6.96
C SER A 257 -4.70 -10.58 -7.16
N GLU A 258 -5.98 -10.78 -7.48
CA GLU A 258 -6.59 -12.11 -7.51
C GLU A 258 -5.78 -13.07 -8.37
N GLY A 259 -5.13 -13.99 -7.66
CA GLY A 259 -4.22 -14.96 -8.23
C GLY A 259 -4.95 -15.81 -9.26
N CYS A 260 -4.27 -16.07 -10.36
CA CYS A 260 -4.69 -16.95 -11.44
C CYS A 260 -5.05 -18.38 -11.01
N ASP A 261 -4.79 -18.70 -9.75
CA ASP A 261 -5.02 -19.98 -9.09
C ASP A 261 -6.26 -19.99 -8.18
N LYS A 262 -6.96 -18.85 -8.01
CA LYS A 262 -8.22 -18.76 -7.24
C LYS A 262 -9.46 -19.13 -8.07
N TRP A 263 -9.39 -19.01 -9.40
CA TRP A 263 -10.48 -19.25 -10.36
C TRP A 263 -10.14 -20.39 -11.32
#